data_AF-A0AA35IDS5-F1
#
_entry.id   AF-A0AA35IDS5-F1
#
_cell.length_a   1.000
_cell.length_b   1.000
_cell.length_c   1.000
_cell.angle_alpha   90.00
_cell.angle_beta   90.00
_cell.angle_gamma   90.00
#
_symmetry.space_group_name_H-M   'P 1'
#
loop_
_entity.id
_entity.type
_entity.pdbx_description
1 polymer ?
#
loop_
_entity_poly.entity_id
_entity_poly.type
_entity_poly.pdbx_seq_one_letter_code
_entity_poly.pdbx_strand_id
1 'polypeptide(L)'
;MLTRHHSLPILQTINPTHALSSESNSPPRKTGSPDSAIFAYPPSEAMLTKIDKIADALATAPTCTLSGSSLELLSLALVRNKDWPTDISLTWKHNANATPHTAFVPGDEKCWVNFDTLSEARKAQNICVCHDGKDGYSATLAGKTWEASGEDAIFKLMLAIKGDVATETIGDRPAAELRRVLSENIREQRCHLGNLWSDGLQDQKLGDVGAAVISGSITNHVNRPPIKLEVLPQWANLATRPACKYTPVIVSGTTKEDVISMQTVRQNRIDICRELSMDRETPGTGSWFSFIRGPQLHEPQLHNGTVPAIVLSGGSASKLTADLGKDYSLAWHPKNMNNEPVYLLVHKQDYQVYDSTMKEVLEQNPNMHLIGWDGGKLTGFGAARAAALAFADSLPYCPDRILMIDQDVVKTEQTRHTNPTVRRNVESLHETTNQPIVAYGVGYGTRQETPEPFAETAPASVSQGDFNTPAQQYVSIKAPFREQGSDGIYPAFMVAGGEDMLMSLELNMFQEKRNTALPEEKLFKKELRGLADTPNTYWNEGRTETLKALFEAEKNTLVEFEGRTMSLDDLMTKFQDRKLISSHPSVESYNVAACVIERIILRLSKLQGNA
;
A
#
# COMPACT_ATOMS: atom_id res chain seq x y z
N MET A 1 2.84 37.95 -43.80
CA MET A 1 1.80 38.93 -44.24
C MET A 1 0.51 38.18 -44.55
N LEU A 2 -0.59 38.93 -44.59
CA LEU A 2 -1.93 38.66 -45.14
C LEU A 2 -1.89 37.90 -46.51
N THR A 3 -2.88 37.16 -47.06
CA THR A 3 -4.30 36.73 -46.78
C THR A 3 -4.75 35.77 -47.95
N ARG A 4 -5.87 35.01 -48.05
CA ARG A 4 -7.09 34.73 -47.25
C ARG A 4 -7.88 33.48 -47.77
N HIS A 5 -8.88 33.04 -46.99
CA HIS A 5 -10.23 32.52 -47.36
C HIS A 5 -10.47 31.17 -48.12
N HIS A 6 -11.13 30.24 -47.39
CA HIS A 6 -12.42 29.53 -47.68
C HIS A 6 -12.57 28.64 -48.95
N SER A 7 -13.45 27.62 -49.00
CA SER A 7 -14.77 27.45 -48.34
C SER A 7 -15.15 26.01 -47.93
N LEU A 8 -16.18 25.89 -47.08
CA LEU A 8 -16.91 24.65 -46.73
C LEU A 8 -18.01 24.31 -47.77
N PRO A 9 -18.41 23.03 -47.90
CA PRO A 9 -19.71 22.64 -48.48
C PRO A 9 -20.88 22.86 -47.49
N ILE A 10 -22.11 22.86 -48.02
CA ILE A 10 -23.32 23.36 -47.34
C ILE A 10 -24.35 22.24 -47.06
N LEU A 11 -25.11 22.40 -45.97
CA LEU A 11 -26.29 21.59 -45.62
C LEU A 11 -27.42 21.68 -46.65
N GLN A 12 -28.16 20.59 -46.85
CA GLN A 12 -29.52 20.65 -47.41
C GLN A 12 -30.52 20.09 -46.39
N THR A 13 -31.66 20.78 -46.26
CA THR A 13 -32.73 20.49 -45.29
C THR A 13 -34.10 20.54 -45.97
N ILE A 14 -34.90 19.49 -45.82
CA ILE A 14 -36.34 19.50 -46.12
C ILE A 14 -37.11 18.70 -45.04
N ASN A 15 -37.47 19.43 -43.97
CA ASN A 15 -38.84 19.72 -43.48
C ASN A 15 -39.99 18.66 -43.57
N PRO A 16 -41.05 18.77 -42.72
CA PRO A 16 -41.21 17.80 -41.62
C PRO A 16 -42.66 17.29 -41.39
N THR A 17 -42.98 16.91 -40.14
CA THR A 17 -44.24 16.32 -39.58
C THR A 17 -44.35 14.79 -39.79
N HIS A 18 -44.68 13.97 -38.79
CA HIS A 18 -45.63 14.13 -37.67
C HIS A 18 -45.21 13.49 -36.32
N ALA A 19 -45.83 13.99 -35.24
CA ALA A 19 -46.19 13.31 -33.96
C ALA A 19 -45.19 12.40 -33.19
N LEU A 20 -44.79 12.92 -32.02
CA LEU A 20 -44.57 12.25 -30.72
C LEU A 20 -44.95 10.74 -30.55
N SER A 21 -43.97 9.93 -30.14
CA SER A 21 -44.11 8.97 -29.04
C SER A 21 -42.75 8.72 -28.36
N SER A 22 -42.76 8.13 -27.16
CA SER A 22 -41.58 7.93 -26.30
C SER A 22 -40.93 6.55 -26.44
N GLU A 23 -39.76 6.39 -25.79
CA GLU A 23 -39.05 5.14 -25.48
C GLU A 23 -38.36 4.39 -26.64
N SER A 24 -37.01 4.35 -26.62
CA SER A 24 -36.27 3.08 -26.56
C SER A 24 -34.74 3.25 -26.44
N ASN A 25 -34.18 2.59 -25.42
CA ASN A 25 -32.96 1.77 -25.49
C ASN A 25 -31.73 2.30 -26.25
N SER A 26 -31.01 3.25 -25.65
CA SER A 26 -29.54 3.21 -25.73
C SER A 26 -29.03 2.08 -24.81
N PRO A 27 -28.21 1.13 -25.29
CA PRO A 27 -27.71 0.05 -24.45
C PRO A 27 -26.69 0.59 -23.42
N PRO A 28 -26.68 0.08 -22.18
CA PRO A 28 -25.73 0.53 -21.18
C PRO A 28 -24.30 0.21 -21.61
N ARG A 29 -23.40 1.21 -21.54
CA ARG A 29 -21.96 0.97 -21.60
C ARG A 29 -21.58 0.06 -20.42
N LYS A 30 -21.37 -1.23 -20.68
CA LYS A 30 -20.63 -2.09 -19.76
C LYS A 30 -19.17 -1.65 -19.74
N THR A 31 -18.84 -0.74 -18.83
CA THR A 31 -17.48 -0.53 -18.36
C THR A 31 -17.03 -1.81 -17.64
N GLY A 32 -16.44 -2.73 -18.40
CA GLY A 32 -15.80 -3.92 -17.86
C GLY A 32 -14.53 -3.55 -17.13
N SER A 33 -14.67 -3.05 -15.90
CA SER A 33 -13.58 -3.07 -14.93
C SER A 33 -13.15 -4.54 -14.73
N PRO A 34 -11.86 -4.82 -14.49
CA PRO A 34 -11.47 -6.02 -13.76
C PRO A 34 -12.23 -6.07 -12.42
N ASP A 35 -12.51 -7.28 -11.90
CA ASP A 35 -13.07 -7.45 -10.56
C ASP A 35 -12.04 -7.02 -9.50
N SER A 36 -12.07 -5.75 -9.09
CA SER A 36 -11.03 -5.17 -8.23
C SER A 36 -11.23 -5.40 -6.73
N ALA A 37 -12.33 -6.05 -6.34
CA ALA A 37 -12.64 -6.41 -4.95
C ALA A 37 -11.61 -7.36 -4.29
N ILE A 38 -10.63 -7.85 -5.05
CA ILE A 38 -9.61 -8.83 -4.63
C ILE A 38 -8.65 -8.27 -3.55
N PHE A 39 -8.27 -6.99 -3.63
CA PHE A 39 -7.26 -6.37 -2.76
C PHE A 39 -7.81 -5.35 -1.76
N ALA A 40 -9.14 -5.27 -1.61
CA ALA A 40 -9.79 -4.41 -0.63
C ALA A 40 -9.90 -5.13 0.73
N TYR A 41 -9.30 -4.57 1.78
CA TYR A 41 -9.36 -5.19 3.11
C TYR A 41 -10.65 -4.80 3.84
N PRO A 42 -11.30 -5.74 4.56
CA PRO A 42 -12.38 -5.38 5.48
C PRO A 42 -11.83 -4.52 6.64
N PRO A 43 -12.66 -3.63 7.20
CA PRO A 43 -12.27 -2.80 8.33
C PRO A 43 -12.27 -3.64 9.61
N SER A 44 -11.30 -3.41 10.50
CA SER A 44 -11.20 -4.21 11.73
C SER A 44 -12.37 -3.91 12.68
N GLU A 45 -12.74 -4.89 13.50
CA GLU A 45 -13.82 -4.74 14.50
C GLU A 45 -13.49 -3.60 15.49
N ALA A 46 -12.21 -3.40 15.81
CA ALA A 46 -11.73 -2.27 16.62
C ALA A 46 -11.95 -0.91 15.93
N MET A 47 -11.63 -0.78 14.64
CA MET A 47 -11.87 0.44 13.86
C MET A 47 -13.37 0.75 13.76
N LEU A 48 -14.19 -0.26 13.44
CA LEU A 48 -15.64 -0.14 13.41
C LEU A 48 -16.22 0.29 14.77
N THR A 49 -15.72 -0.28 15.86
CA THR A 49 -16.10 0.11 17.24
C THR A 49 -15.67 1.55 17.56
N LYS A 50 -14.58 2.05 16.97
CA LYS A 50 -14.14 3.45 17.11
C LYS A 50 -15.09 4.41 16.38
N ILE A 51 -15.54 4.04 15.17
CA ILE A 51 -16.56 4.80 14.42
C ILE A 51 -17.86 4.90 15.23
N ASP A 52 -18.34 3.77 15.77
CA ASP A 52 -19.57 3.74 16.57
C ASP A 52 -19.48 4.66 17.78
N LYS A 53 -18.36 4.63 18.53
CA LYS A 53 -18.11 5.50 19.68
C LYS A 53 -18.13 6.99 19.33
N ILE A 54 -17.59 7.39 18.17
CA ILE A 54 -17.66 8.80 17.74
C ILE A 54 -19.08 9.16 17.31
N ALA A 55 -19.80 8.28 16.60
CA ALA A 55 -21.20 8.49 16.27
C ALA A 55 -22.08 8.63 17.53
N ASP A 56 -21.83 7.83 18.57
CA ASP A 56 -22.49 7.92 19.87
C ASP A 56 -22.18 9.24 20.59
N ALA A 57 -20.91 9.64 20.64
CA ALA A 57 -20.49 10.90 21.25
C ALA A 57 -21.12 12.11 20.54
N LEU A 58 -21.14 12.11 19.21
CA LEU A 58 -21.80 13.14 18.39
C LEU A 58 -23.31 13.19 18.63
N ALA A 59 -23.99 12.05 18.78
CA ALA A 59 -25.42 12.06 19.09
C ALA A 59 -25.71 12.70 20.46
N THR A 60 -24.86 12.42 21.46
CA THR A 60 -25.17 12.63 22.89
C THR A 60 -24.55 13.86 23.55
N ALA A 61 -23.46 14.43 23.03
CA ALA A 61 -22.73 15.54 23.68
C ALA A 61 -22.83 16.88 22.90
N PRO A 62 -23.55 17.90 23.40
CA PRO A 62 -23.59 19.25 22.79
C PRO A 62 -22.25 20.01 22.82
N THR A 63 -21.40 19.66 23.79
CA THR A 63 -20.04 20.18 24.00
C THR A 63 -19.00 19.09 23.71
N CYS A 64 -19.20 18.32 22.63
CA CYS A 64 -18.22 17.32 22.21
C CYS A 64 -16.88 17.99 21.85
N THR A 65 -15.85 17.76 22.65
CA THR A 65 -14.48 18.18 22.35
C THR A 65 -13.91 17.25 21.28
N LEU A 66 -13.89 17.71 20.03
CA LEU A 66 -13.57 16.87 18.88
C LEU A 66 -12.05 16.72 18.72
N SER A 67 -11.51 15.52 18.95
CA SER A 67 -10.13 15.21 18.56
C SER A 67 -9.99 15.24 17.03
N GLY A 68 -8.76 15.33 16.50
CA GLY A 68 -8.52 15.30 15.06
C GLY A 68 -9.17 14.11 14.37
N SER A 69 -9.12 12.93 15.01
CA SER A 69 -9.81 11.72 14.54
C SER A 69 -11.31 11.95 14.33
N SER A 70 -11.98 12.63 15.27
CA SER A 70 -13.40 13.02 15.14
C SER A 70 -13.63 14.05 14.04
N LEU A 71 -12.73 15.03 13.87
CA LEU A 71 -12.82 16.06 12.84
C LEU A 71 -12.62 15.49 11.42
N GLU A 72 -11.70 14.55 11.25
CA GLU A 72 -11.49 13.83 9.98
C GLU A 72 -12.72 12.98 9.61
N LEU A 73 -13.27 12.22 10.57
CA LEU A 73 -14.47 11.40 10.35
C LEU A 73 -15.70 12.28 10.04
N LEU A 74 -15.88 13.39 10.76
CA LEU A 74 -16.90 14.40 10.45
C LEU A 74 -16.72 14.99 9.05
N SER A 75 -15.48 15.24 8.62
CA SER A 75 -15.20 15.80 7.29
C SER A 75 -15.60 14.85 6.18
N LEU A 76 -15.25 13.57 6.31
CA LEU A 76 -15.67 12.53 5.38
C LEU A 76 -17.19 12.38 5.32
N ALA A 77 -17.88 12.45 6.48
CA ALA A 77 -19.33 12.45 6.54
C ALA A 77 -19.97 13.73 5.95
N LEU A 78 -19.29 14.87 6.05
CA LEU A 78 -19.78 16.17 5.62
C LEU A 78 -19.61 16.39 4.11
N VAL A 79 -18.41 16.17 3.52
CA VAL A 79 -18.20 16.33 2.07
C VAL A 79 -18.95 15.28 1.23
N ARG A 80 -19.43 14.20 1.86
CA ARG A 80 -20.28 13.17 1.25
C ARG A 80 -21.76 13.31 1.61
N ASN A 81 -22.13 14.31 2.41
CA ASN A 81 -23.53 14.68 2.59
C ASN A 81 -24.01 15.35 1.30
N LYS A 82 -25.16 14.90 0.77
CA LYS A 82 -25.75 15.42 -0.49
C LYS A 82 -26.10 16.90 -0.42
N ASP A 83 -26.27 17.43 0.79
CA ASP A 83 -26.59 18.82 1.04
C ASP A 83 -25.34 19.67 1.35
N TRP A 84 -24.12 19.15 1.16
CA TRP A 84 -22.89 19.94 1.19
C TRP A 84 -22.55 20.44 -0.23
N PRO A 85 -22.04 21.68 -0.41
CA PRO A 85 -21.69 22.19 -1.73
C PRO A 85 -20.62 21.35 -2.42
N THR A 86 -20.90 20.89 -3.64
CA THR A 86 -20.10 19.89 -4.37
C THR A 86 -18.76 20.41 -4.89
N ASP A 87 -18.51 21.71 -4.82
CA ASP A 87 -17.31 22.42 -5.24
C ASP A 87 -16.43 22.87 -4.07
N ILE A 88 -16.94 22.81 -2.83
CA ILE A 88 -16.25 23.34 -1.64
C ILE A 88 -15.47 22.24 -0.91
N SER A 89 -14.15 22.35 -1.00
CA SER A 89 -13.22 21.49 -0.25
C SER A 89 -13.01 22.01 1.19
N LEU A 90 -12.84 21.10 2.15
CA LEU A 90 -12.59 21.40 3.57
C LEU A 90 -11.14 21.06 3.95
N THR A 91 -10.50 21.87 4.78
CA THR A 91 -9.23 21.56 5.45
C THR A 91 -9.27 21.95 6.93
N TRP A 92 -8.39 21.33 7.73
CA TRP A 92 -8.32 21.58 9.17
C TRP A 92 -6.96 22.05 9.63
N LYS A 93 -7.00 23.00 10.57
CA LYS A 93 -5.88 23.47 11.37
C LYS A 93 -6.17 23.18 12.84
N HIS A 94 -5.35 22.34 13.46
CA HIS A 94 -5.45 22.02 14.90
C HIS A 94 -4.80 23.08 15.80
N ASN A 95 -4.19 24.10 15.19
CA ASN A 95 -3.90 25.41 15.77
C ASN A 95 -3.68 26.41 14.63
N ALA A 96 -3.86 27.71 14.87
CA ALA A 96 -3.83 28.75 13.83
C ALA A 96 -2.52 28.79 13.02
N ASN A 97 -1.40 28.39 13.65
CA ASN A 97 -0.05 28.43 13.07
C ASN A 97 0.30 27.19 12.22
N ALA A 98 -0.52 26.13 12.25
CA ALA A 98 -0.31 24.96 11.42
C ALA A 98 -0.60 25.24 9.94
N THR A 99 0.10 24.56 9.02
CA THR A 99 -0.38 24.36 7.65
C THR A 99 -1.44 23.26 7.64
N PRO A 100 -2.52 23.37 6.84
CA PRO A 100 -3.43 22.26 6.65
C PRO A 100 -2.73 21.21 5.77
N HIS A 101 -2.71 19.95 6.21
CA HIS A 101 -2.01 18.87 5.47
C HIS A 101 -2.98 18.08 4.56
N THR A 102 -4.23 17.89 5.00
CA THR A 102 -5.24 17.10 4.31
C THR A 102 -6.41 17.98 3.88
N ALA A 103 -6.79 17.89 2.61
CA ALA A 103 -7.99 18.50 2.06
C ALA A 103 -9.03 17.43 1.72
N PHE A 104 -10.24 17.57 2.23
CA PHE A 104 -11.39 16.73 1.93
C PHE A 104 -12.17 17.34 0.77
N VAL A 105 -12.44 16.55 -0.27
CA VAL A 105 -13.03 17.02 -1.53
C VAL A 105 -14.34 16.28 -1.80
N PRO A 106 -15.44 17.00 -2.07
CA PRO A 106 -16.71 16.38 -2.48
C PRO A 106 -16.59 15.71 -3.85
N GLY A 107 -17.35 14.62 -4.06
CA GLY A 107 -17.57 14.02 -5.39
C GLY A 107 -16.42 13.23 -6.02
N ASP A 108 -15.16 13.55 -5.71
CA ASP A 108 -13.98 12.79 -6.18
C ASP A 108 -13.96 11.37 -5.55
N GLU A 109 -13.55 10.35 -6.31
CA GLU A 109 -13.49 8.95 -5.84
C GLU A 109 -12.65 8.81 -4.56
N LYS A 110 -11.42 9.35 -4.57
CA LYS A 110 -10.59 9.53 -3.38
C LYS A 110 -10.98 10.87 -2.71
N CYS A 111 -11.90 10.83 -1.74
CA CYS A 111 -12.47 12.02 -1.09
C CYS A 111 -11.49 12.83 -0.20
N TRP A 112 -10.19 12.53 -0.20
CA TRP A 112 -9.14 13.35 0.40
C TRP A 112 -7.88 13.38 -0.47
N VAL A 113 -7.16 14.49 -0.41
CA VAL A 113 -5.86 14.73 -1.06
C VAL A 113 -4.93 15.52 -0.14
N ASN A 114 -3.64 15.55 -0.44
CA ASN A 114 -2.70 16.46 0.22
C ASN A 114 -3.03 17.91 -0.21
N PHE A 115 -3.19 18.83 0.76
CA PHE A 115 -3.53 20.22 0.49
C PHE A 115 -2.54 20.92 -0.46
N ASP A 116 -1.24 20.66 -0.34
CA ASP A 116 -0.22 21.27 -1.19
C ASP A 116 -0.34 20.84 -2.66
N THR A 117 -0.88 19.65 -2.91
CA THR A 117 -1.13 19.10 -4.26
C THR A 117 -2.39 19.64 -4.93
N LEU A 118 -3.23 20.41 -4.23
CA LEU A 118 -4.31 21.15 -4.87
C LEU A 118 -3.76 22.22 -5.82
N SER A 119 -4.48 22.46 -6.92
CA SER A 119 -4.25 23.65 -7.74
C SER A 119 -4.59 24.92 -6.94
N GLU A 120 -3.91 26.03 -7.24
CA GLU A 120 -4.16 27.32 -6.55
C GLU A 120 -5.63 27.77 -6.63
N ALA A 121 -6.35 27.38 -7.69
CA ALA A 121 -7.80 27.56 -7.79
C ALA A 121 -8.57 26.75 -6.72
N ARG A 122 -8.31 25.44 -6.58
CA ARG A 122 -8.90 24.61 -5.52
C ARG A 122 -8.45 25.05 -4.11
N LYS A 123 -7.23 25.60 -3.94
CA LYS A 123 -6.77 26.19 -2.66
C LYS A 123 -7.53 27.47 -2.31
N ALA A 124 -7.76 28.37 -3.28
CA ALA A 124 -8.54 29.59 -3.07
C ALA A 124 -10.03 29.30 -2.78
N GLN A 125 -10.54 28.17 -3.25
CA GLN A 125 -11.89 27.64 -2.99
C GLN A 125 -11.98 26.76 -1.72
N ASN A 126 -10.88 26.59 -0.98
CA ASN A 126 -10.83 25.72 0.19
C ASN A 126 -11.26 26.46 1.46
N ILE A 127 -12.11 25.81 2.27
CA ILE A 127 -12.46 26.30 3.61
C ILE A 127 -11.44 25.75 4.61
N CYS A 128 -10.58 26.62 5.09
CA CYS A 128 -9.67 26.34 6.19
C CYS A 128 -10.41 26.56 7.52
N VAL A 129 -10.73 25.47 8.22
CA VAL A 129 -11.33 25.51 9.57
C VAL A 129 -10.24 25.36 10.63
N CYS A 130 -10.26 26.22 11.65
CA CYS A 130 -9.34 26.20 12.77
C CYS A 130 -10.10 25.94 14.08
N HIS A 131 -9.55 25.09 14.95
CA HIS A 131 -9.96 24.98 16.35
C HIS A 131 -9.04 25.84 17.23
N ASP A 132 -9.57 26.45 18.30
CA ASP A 132 -8.82 27.32 19.21
C ASP A 132 -8.15 26.58 20.38
N GLY A 133 -8.37 25.26 20.49
CA GLY A 133 -7.91 24.44 21.62
C GLY A 133 -8.84 24.48 22.84
N LYS A 134 -10.04 25.08 22.72
CA LYS A 134 -11.08 25.18 23.75
C LYS A 134 -12.45 24.90 23.11
N ASP A 135 -13.41 25.81 23.28
CA ASP A 135 -14.78 25.70 22.78
C ASP A 135 -15.02 26.54 21.51
N GLY A 136 -13.96 27.09 20.90
CA GLY A 136 -14.02 28.02 19.77
C GLY A 136 -13.56 27.41 18.44
N TYR A 137 -14.29 27.71 17.37
CA TYR A 137 -13.93 27.36 16.00
C TYR A 137 -14.03 28.59 15.10
N SER A 138 -13.08 28.75 14.20
CA SER A 138 -13.14 29.73 13.11
C SER A 138 -12.96 29.07 11.75
N ALA A 139 -13.46 29.68 10.69
CA ALA A 139 -13.28 29.21 9.32
C ALA A 139 -13.00 30.38 8.39
N THR A 140 -12.17 30.14 7.36
CA THR A 140 -11.81 31.17 6.37
C THR A 140 -11.95 30.65 4.95
N LEU A 141 -12.57 31.46 4.07
CA LEU A 141 -12.71 31.21 2.63
C LEU A 141 -12.59 32.53 1.87
N ALA A 142 -11.64 32.64 0.93
CA ALA A 142 -11.48 33.80 0.04
C ALA A 142 -11.51 35.19 0.75
N GLY A 143 -11.05 35.28 2.00
CA GLY A 143 -11.06 36.50 2.82
C GLY A 143 -12.32 36.76 3.65
N LYS A 144 -13.36 35.92 3.53
CA LYS A 144 -14.44 35.84 4.53
C LYS A 144 -13.97 35.00 5.71
N THR A 145 -14.40 35.40 6.92
CA THR A 145 -14.18 34.66 8.16
C THR A 145 -15.51 34.45 8.88
N TRP A 146 -15.71 33.25 9.43
CA TRP A 146 -16.79 32.93 10.36
C TRP A 146 -16.19 32.46 11.68
N GLU A 147 -16.81 32.77 12.81
CA GLU A 147 -16.35 32.36 14.15
C GLU A 147 -17.55 31.92 15.00
N ALA A 148 -17.41 30.83 15.75
CA ALA A 148 -18.44 30.30 16.64
C ALA A 148 -17.81 29.71 17.90
N SER A 149 -18.52 29.80 19.04
CA SER A 149 -18.06 29.24 20.32
C SER A 149 -19.21 28.71 21.18
N GLY A 150 -18.88 27.80 22.11
CA GLY A 150 -19.84 27.16 23.00
C GLY A 150 -20.56 25.96 22.39
N GLU A 151 -21.77 25.65 22.87
CA GLU A 151 -22.52 24.47 22.44
C GLU A 151 -22.78 24.47 20.93
N ASP A 152 -22.56 23.33 20.28
CA ASP A 152 -22.69 23.13 18.83
C ASP A 152 -21.93 24.14 17.94
N ALA A 153 -20.88 24.81 18.45
CA ALA A 153 -20.10 25.83 17.73
C ALA A 153 -19.67 25.39 16.31
N ILE A 154 -19.13 24.18 16.17
CA ILE A 154 -18.73 23.62 14.88
C ILE A 154 -19.91 23.43 13.90
N PHE A 155 -21.09 23.02 14.39
CA PHE A 155 -22.27 22.81 13.54
C PHE A 155 -22.93 24.16 13.17
N LYS A 156 -22.91 25.13 14.09
CA LYS A 156 -23.25 26.54 13.79
C LYS A 156 -22.33 27.11 12.71
N LEU A 157 -21.03 26.86 12.81
CA LEU A 157 -20.03 27.26 11.81
C LEU A 157 -20.29 26.63 10.43
N MET A 158 -20.52 25.31 10.36
CA MET A 158 -20.80 24.63 9.09
C MET A 158 -22.13 25.08 8.45
N LEU A 159 -23.16 25.38 9.24
CA LEU A 159 -24.42 25.94 8.73
C LEU A 159 -24.27 27.39 8.26
N ALA A 160 -23.49 28.21 8.97
CA ALA A 160 -23.22 29.60 8.61
C ALA A 160 -22.44 29.71 7.30
N ILE A 161 -21.43 28.84 7.12
CA ILE A 161 -20.71 28.62 5.86
C ILE A 161 -21.70 28.26 4.74
N LYS A 162 -22.51 27.21 4.95
CA LYS A 162 -23.43 26.68 3.94
C LYS A 162 -24.52 27.68 3.52
N GLY A 163 -24.93 28.57 4.42
CA GLY A 163 -25.89 29.63 4.14
C GLY A 163 -25.29 30.95 3.66
N ASP A 164 -23.96 31.11 3.69
CA ASP A 164 -23.25 32.39 3.55
C ASP A 164 -23.77 33.49 4.50
N VAL A 165 -24.03 33.12 5.76
CA VAL A 165 -24.58 34.00 6.81
C VAL A 165 -23.64 34.10 8.01
N ALA A 166 -23.88 35.07 8.89
CA ALA A 166 -23.19 35.16 10.17
C ALA A 166 -23.60 34.01 11.10
N THR A 167 -22.64 33.46 11.86
CA THR A 167 -22.82 32.37 12.83
C THR A 167 -23.84 32.72 13.91
N GLU A 168 -23.91 33.99 14.32
CA GLU A 168 -24.92 34.53 15.25
C GLU A 168 -26.38 34.29 14.79
N THR A 169 -26.62 34.10 13.50
CA THR A 169 -27.97 33.82 12.96
C THR A 169 -28.37 32.34 13.03
N ILE A 170 -27.43 31.44 13.36
CA ILE A 170 -27.69 30.00 13.45
C ILE A 170 -28.06 29.64 14.90
N GLY A 171 -29.36 29.51 15.15
CA GLY A 171 -29.87 29.01 16.42
C GLY A 171 -29.45 27.56 16.72
N ASP A 172 -29.53 27.18 17.99
CA ASP A 172 -29.03 25.88 18.49
C ASP A 172 -29.78 24.69 17.87
N ARG A 173 -31.09 24.82 17.65
CA ARG A 173 -31.93 23.74 17.11
C ARG A 173 -31.50 23.27 15.70
N PRO A 174 -31.28 24.16 14.70
CA PRO A 174 -30.62 23.78 13.45
C PRO A 174 -29.26 23.08 13.63
N ALA A 175 -28.43 23.56 14.56
CA ALA A 175 -27.08 23.03 14.76
C ALA A 175 -27.09 21.61 15.36
N ALA A 176 -27.91 21.39 16.39
CA ALA A 176 -28.14 20.07 16.98
C ALA A 176 -28.79 19.08 15.98
N GLU A 177 -29.64 19.55 15.08
CA GLU A 177 -30.22 18.71 14.01
C GLU A 177 -29.16 18.32 12.96
N LEU A 178 -28.27 19.24 12.55
CA LEU A 178 -27.13 18.88 11.70
C LEU A 178 -26.21 17.85 12.40
N ARG A 179 -25.95 18.02 13.71
CA ARG A 179 -25.18 17.05 14.51
C ARG A 179 -25.82 15.66 14.51
N ARG A 180 -27.15 15.59 14.68
CA ARG A 180 -27.92 14.33 14.61
C ARG A 180 -27.80 13.67 13.23
N VAL A 181 -28.05 14.43 12.16
CA VAL A 181 -27.97 13.93 10.77
C VAL A 181 -26.57 13.45 10.42
N LEU A 182 -25.51 14.13 10.89
CA LEU A 182 -24.13 13.68 10.66
C LEU A 182 -23.77 12.42 11.46
N SER A 183 -24.25 12.27 12.71
CA SER A 183 -24.11 11.01 13.48
C SER A 183 -24.78 9.83 12.75
N GLU A 184 -26.00 10.02 12.24
CA GLU A 184 -26.73 9.00 11.49
C GLU A 184 -26.01 8.65 10.17
N ASN A 185 -25.55 9.65 9.42
CA ASN A 185 -24.77 9.45 8.19
C ASN A 185 -23.45 8.69 8.45
N ILE A 186 -22.78 8.92 9.58
CA ILE A 186 -21.59 8.15 9.99
C ILE A 186 -21.94 6.67 10.23
N ARG A 187 -23.11 6.37 10.80
CA ARG A 187 -23.58 4.98 11.02
C ARG A 187 -24.01 4.31 9.70
N GLU A 188 -24.72 5.02 8.83
CA GLU A 188 -25.10 4.50 7.51
C GLU A 188 -23.87 4.20 6.64
N GLN A 189 -22.85 5.06 6.69
CA GLN A 189 -21.59 4.87 5.98
C GLN A 189 -20.55 4.05 6.76
N ARG A 190 -20.87 3.51 7.95
CA ARG A 190 -19.92 2.88 8.91
C ARG A 190 -18.87 1.95 8.28
N CYS A 191 -19.31 0.97 7.50
CA CYS A 191 -18.41 0.00 6.88
C CYS A 191 -17.55 0.60 5.75
N HIS A 192 -18.04 1.66 5.10
CA HIS A 192 -17.29 2.38 4.09
C HIS A 192 -16.28 3.34 4.74
N LEU A 193 -16.70 4.13 5.73
CA LEU A 193 -15.81 4.99 6.53
C LEU A 193 -14.70 4.18 7.21
N GLY A 194 -14.98 2.95 7.67
CA GLY A 194 -13.96 2.04 8.20
C GLY A 194 -12.87 1.64 7.21
N ASN A 195 -13.14 1.68 5.89
CA ASN A 195 -12.16 1.44 4.84
C ASN A 195 -11.40 2.72 4.43
N LEU A 196 -11.87 3.89 4.87
CA LEU A 196 -11.31 5.20 4.53
C LEU A 196 -10.50 5.83 5.67
N TRP A 197 -10.87 5.53 6.91
CA TRP A 197 -10.36 6.20 8.11
C TRP A 197 -9.28 5.35 8.78
N SER A 198 -8.08 5.92 8.90
CA SER A 198 -6.94 5.35 9.63
C SER A 198 -6.61 6.24 10.82
N ASP A 199 -6.29 5.67 11.98
CA ASP A 199 -6.09 6.42 13.22
C ASP A 199 -5.08 7.58 13.08
N GLY A 200 -5.59 8.80 13.26
CA GLY A 200 -4.83 10.05 13.25
C GLY A 200 -4.09 10.29 14.56
N LEU A 201 -2.99 11.05 14.48
CA LEU A 201 -1.98 11.19 15.55
C LEU A 201 -2.40 12.06 16.76
N GLN A 202 -3.69 12.17 17.06
CA GLN A 202 -4.22 13.15 18.03
C GLN A 202 -4.82 12.52 19.29
N ASP A 203 -5.23 11.25 19.25
CA ASP A 203 -5.74 10.54 20.42
C ASP A 203 -4.63 10.16 21.44
N GLN A 204 -3.35 10.47 21.13
CA GLN A 204 -2.18 10.20 21.98
C GLN A 204 -1.67 11.40 22.81
N LYS A 205 -2.34 12.57 22.81
CA LYS A 205 -1.87 13.76 23.57
C LYS A 205 -2.74 14.25 24.73
N LEU A 206 -3.74 13.47 25.15
CA LEU A 206 -4.39 13.62 26.46
C LEU A 206 -4.46 12.25 27.17
N GLY A 207 -3.53 11.96 28.09
CA GLY A 207 -3.60 10.73 28.89
C GLY A 207 -2.29 10.22 29.49
N ASP A 208 -1.51 11.06 30.15
CA ASP A 208 -0.28 10.62 30.84
C ASP A 208 -0.62 9.93 32.20
N VAL A 209 -1.18 8.72 32.11
CA VAL A 209 -1.42 7.80 33.25
C VAL A 209 -1.05 6.37 32.80
N GLY A 210 0.00 5.81 33.38
CA GLY A 210 0.65 4.62 32.84
C GLY A 210 0.05 3.25 33.21
N ALA A 211 0.50 2.24 32.47
CA ALA A 211 0.70 0.85 32.93
C ALA A 211 -0.51 0.08 33.51
N ALA A 212 -1.65 0.04 32.81
CA ALA A 212 -2.81 -0.75 33.25
C ALA A 212 -3.64 -1.48 32.15
N VAL A 213 -3.14 -1.68 30.92
CA VAL A 213 -3.93 -2.27 29.80
C VAL A 213 -3.23 -3.45 29.09
N ILE A 214 -2.53 -4.31 29.84
CA ILE A 214 -1.93 -5.56 29.30
C ILE A 214 -2.86 -6.79 29.45
N SER A 215 -3.89 -6.70 30.29
CA SER A 215 -4.74 -7.84 30.71
C SER A 215 -6.07 -7.98 29.94
N GLY A 216 -6.17 -7.43 28.73
CA GLY A 216 -7.44 -7.39 27.96
C GLY A 216 -7.70 -8.56 27.00
N SER A 217 -6.65 -9.17 26.43
CA SER A 217 -6.78 -10.09 25.27
C SER A 217 -6.60 -11.59 25.64
N ILE A 218 -7.05 -11.99 26.83
CA ILE A 218 -7.02 -13.40 27.28
C ILE A 218 -8.44 -13.89 27.53
N THR A 219 -9.22 -14.09 26.45
CA THR A 219 -10.30 -15.10 26.32
C THR A 219 -11.01 -14.98 24.96
N ASN A 220 -10.39 -15.52 23.91
CA ASN A 220 -11.13 -15.86 22.68
C ASN A 220 -10.72 -17.23 22.12
N HIS A 221 -10.53 -18.20 23.02
CA HIS A 221 -10.44 -19.63 22.70
C HIS A 221 -11.81 -20.17 22.25
N VAL A 222 -12.26 -19.73 21.07
CA VAL A 222 -13.19 -20.53 20.27
C VAL A 222 -12.47 -21.84 19.94
N ASN A 223 -13.08 -22.98 20.25
CA ASN A 223 -12.56 -24.31 19.92
C ASN A 223 -12.53 -24.53 18.39
N ARG A 224 -11.50 -24.00 17.75
CA ARG A 224 -11.19 -24.15 16.32
C ARG A 224 -10.29 -25.38 16.12
N PRO A 225 -10.47 -26.18 15.06
CA PRO A 225 -9.61 -27.32 14.82
C PRO A 225 -8.17 -26.89 14.51
N PRO A 226 -7.18 -27.71 14.87
CA PRO A 226 -5.79 -27.44 14.56
C PRO A 226 -5.52 -27.57 13.05
N ILE A 227 -4.75 -26.64 12.49
CA ILE A 227 -4.43 -26.63 11.06
C ILE A 227 -3.36 -27.70 10.78
N LYS A 228 -3.63 -28.63 9.86
CA LYS A 228 -2.73 -29.79 9.61
C LYS A 228 -1.47 -29.35 8.84
N LEU A 229 -0.31 -29.66 9.40
CA LEU A 229 1.00 -29.32 8.85
C LEU A 229 1.88 -30.55 8.66
N GLU A 230 2.66 -30.54 7.59
CA GLU A 230 3.72 -31.52 7.29
C GLU A 230 5.01 -30.76 6.93
N VAL A 231 6.19 -31.24 7.32
CA VAL A 231 7.46 -30.58 6.95
C VAL A 231 7.75 -30.82 5.47
N LEU A 232 8.10 -29.77 4.73
CA LEU A 232 8.48 -29.91 3.32
C LEU A 232 9.82 -30.67 3.21
N PRO A 233 9.89 -31.82 2.52
CA PRO A 233 11.13 -32.61 2.45
C PRO A 233 12.32 -31.85 1.85
N GLN A 234 12.09 -31.00 0.84
CA GLN A 234 13.13 -30.16 0.24
C GLN A 234 13.67 -29.10 1.22
N TRP A 235 12.86 -28.64 2.19
CA TRP A 235 13.28 -27.66 3.19
C TRP A 235 14.00 -28.31 4.38
N ALA A 236 13.59 -29.53 4.75
CA ALA A 236 14.30 -30.33 5.75
C ALA A 236 15.74 -30.64 5.32
N ASN A 237 15.94 -31.00 4.05
CA ASN A 237 17.26 -31.25 3.47
C ASN A 237 18.04 -29.93 3.25
N LEU A 238 19.13 -29.75 3.98
CA LEU A 238 19.99 -28.56 3.92
C LEU A 238 20.55 -28.25 2.51
N ALA A 239 20.74 -29.26 1.66
CA ALA A 239 21.24 -29.06 0.29
C ALA A 239 20.19 -28.44 -0.65
N THR A 240 18.90 -28.71 -0.42
CA THR A 240 17.78 -28.17 -1.22
C THR A 240 17.06 -26.99 -0.56
N ARG A 241 17.24 -26.80 0.75
CA ARG A 241 16.67 -25.68 1.53
C ARG A 241 16.87 -24.30 0.89
N PRO A 242 18.03 -23.93 0.30
CA PRO A 242 18.21 -22.59 -0.28
C PRO A 242 17.19 -22.25 -1.37
N ALA A 243 16.77 -23.24 -2.18
CA ALA A 243 15.79 -23.05 -3.25
C ALA A 243 14.34 -22.92 -2.75
N CYS A 244 14.04 -23.38 -1.54
CA CYS A 244 12.68 -23.39 -0.96
C CYS A 244 12.59 -22.72 0.42
N LYS A 245 13.57 -21.88 0.78
CA LYS A 245 13.79 -21.31 2.13
C LYS A 245 12.54 -20.75 2.85
N TYR A 246 11.59 -20.17 2.11
CA TYR A 246 10.35 -19.58 2.63
C TYR A 246 9.17 -20.57 2.76
N THR A 247 9.40 -21.86 2.50
CA THR A 247 8.38 -22.92 2.43
C THR A 247 8.74 -24.07 3.40
N PRO A 248 8.70 -23.85 4.73
CA PRO A 248 9.09 -24.88 5.71
C PRO A 248 8.11 -26.05 5.81
N VAL A 249 6.83 -25.79 5.50
CA VAL A 249 5.73 -26.74 5.65
C VAL A 249 4.83 -26.80 4.42
N ILE A 250 4.20 -27.96 4.24
CA ILE A 250 2.99 -28.18 3.47
C ILE A 250 1.81 -27.99 4.43
N VAL A 251 0.73 -27.34 3.95
CA VAL A 251 -0.50 -27.14 4.73
C VAL A 251 -1.60 -28.02 4.13
N SER A 252 -1.99 -29.03 4.90
CA SER A 252 -3.06 -29.97 4.59
C SER A 252 -4.38 -29.45 5.21
N GLY A 253 -5.51 -29.71 4.54
CA GLY A 253 -6.83 -29.21 4.96
C GLY A 253 -7.71 -28.77 3.79
N THR A 254 -9.01 -29.05 3.91
CA THR A 254 -10.07 -28.81 2.90
C THR A 254 -11.48 -28.71 3.53
N THR A 255 -11.63 -28.84 4.84
CA THR A 255 -12.93 -28.74 5.53
C THR A 255 -13.33 -27.26 5.70
N LYS A 256 -14.60 -27.00 6.05
CA LYS A 256 -15.05 -25.61 6.31
C LYS A 256 -14.40 -25.04 7.57
N GLU A 257 -14.17 -25.92 8.52
CA GLU A 257 -13.60 -25.65 9.84
C GLU A 257 -12.08 -25.39 9.73
N ASP A 258 -11.38 -26.07 8.82
CA ASP A 258 -10.02 -25.70 8.39
C ASP A 258 -10.02 -24.26 7.85
N VAL A 259 -10.90 -23.96 6.88
CA VAL A 259 -10.96 -22.63 6.23
C VAL A 259 -11.21 -21.51 7.24
N ILE A 260 -12.13 -21.67 8.19
CA ILE A 260 -12.39 -20.69 9.26
C ILE A 260 -11.14 -20.47 10.14
N SER A 261 -10.39 -21.53 10.41
CA SER A 261 -9.13 -21.44 11.17
C SER A 261 -8.06 -20.69 10.39
N MET A 262 -7.89 -20.97 9.09
CA MET A 262 -6.95 -20.25 8.22
C MET A 262 -7.35 -18.78 8.01
N GLN A 263 -8.66 -18.48 7.91
CA GLN A 263 -9.17 -17.10 7.84
C GLN A 263 -8.83 -16.30 9.11
N THR A 264 -8.94 -16.93 10.28
CA THR A 264 -8.52 -16.31 11.55
C THR A 264 -7.03 -15.99 11.54
N VAL A 265 -6.19 -16.92 11.06
CA VAL A 265 -4.75 -16.70 10.93
C VAL A 265 -4.42 -15.54 9.97
N ARG A 266 -5.11 -15.44 8.82
CA ARG A 266 -4.98 -14.28 7.91
C ARG A 266 -5.38 -12.97 8.60
N GLN A 267 -6.50 -12.95 9.32
CA GLN A 267 -6.99 -11.73 9.96
C GLN A 267 -6.07 -11.26 11.11
N ASN A 268 -5.62 -12.18 11.96
CA ASN A 268 -4.66 -11.89 13.03
C ASN A 268 -3.38 -11.27 12.45
N ARG A 269 -2.81 -11.88 11.41
CA ARG A 269 -1.64 -11.35 10.70
C ARG A 269 -1.88 -9.94 10.15
N ILE A 270 -3.03 -9.69 9.52
CA ILE A 270 -3.38 -8.37 8.97
C ILE A 270 -3.43 -7.33 10.09
N ASP A 271 -4.08 -7.62 11.21
CA ASP A 271 -4.28 -6.64 12.29
C ASP A 271 -2.99 -6.36 13.09
N ILE A 272 -2.11 -7.36 13.30
CA ILE A 272 -0.78 -7.12 13.88
C ILE A 272 0.07 -6.25 12.93
N CYS A 273 0.05 -6.53 11.63
CA CYS A 273 0.80 -5.72 10.66
C CYS A 273 0.26 -4.29 10.55
N ARG A 274 -1.05 -4.09 10.70
CA ARG A 274 -1.67 -2.75 10.84
C ARG A 274 -1.17 -2.03 12.08
N GLU A 275 -1.19 -2.68 13.26
CA GLU A 275 -0.68 -2.11 14.52
C GLU A 275 0.79 -1.67 14.39
N LEU A 276 1.64 -2.54 13.83
CA LEU A 276 3.06 -2.22 13.57
C LEU A 276 3.23 -1.04 12.60
N SER A 277 2.29 -0.80 11.68
CA SER A 277 2.35 0.35 10.76
C SER A 277 1.95 1.70 11.38
N MET A 278 1.27 1.69 12.54
CA MET A 278 0.80 2.91 13.20
C MET A 278 1.91 3.64 14.00
N ASP A 279 2.98 2.94 14.39
CA ASP A 279 4.09 3.48 15.17
C ASP A 279 5.14 4.20 14.29
N ARG A 280 4.67 5.26 13.61
CA ARG A 280 5.40 6.04 12.59
C ARG A 280 5.55 7.50 12.99
N GLU A 281 6.63 8.14 12.55
CA GLU A 281 6.97 9.51 12.98
C GLU A 281 6.15 10.56 12.24
N THR A 282 5.80 10.27 10.97
CA THR A 282 4.95 11.14 10.14
C THR A 282 3.67 10.39 9.75
N PRO A 283 2.48 10.82 10.22
CA PRO A 283 1.22 10.12 9.93
C PRO A 283 0.81 10.29 8.46
N GLY A 284 0.94 9.24 7.66
CA GLY A 284 0.49 9.19 6.27
C GLY A 284 -1.05 9.09 6.14
N THR A 285 -1.61 9.84 5.19
CA THR A 285 -3.06 10.04 5.00
C THR A 285 -3.78 8.82 4.44
N GLY A 286 -4.30 7.95 5.32
CA GLY A 286 -5.16 6.82 4.93
C GLY A 286 -4.43 5.66 4.24
N SER A 287 -3.10 5.58 4.34
CA SER A 287 -2.33 4.41 3.88
C SER A 287 -1.18 4.10 4.84
N TRP A 288 -0.64 2.88 4.77
CA TRP A 288 0.31 2.34 5.76
C TRP A 288 1.66 3.10 5.76
N PHE A 289 1.97 3.83 4.70
CA PHE A 289 3.30 4.40 4.44
C PHE A 289 3.29 5.94 4.34
N SER A 290 4.38 6.56 4.79
CA SER A 290 4.76 7.94 4.44
C SER A 290 6.18 7.99 3.90
N PHE A 291 6.61 9.10 3.28
CA PHE A 291 7.85 9.15 2.49
C PHE A 291 8.76 10.33 2.85
N ILE A 292 9.99 10.01 3.22
CA ILE A 292 11.13 10.93 3.31
C ILE A 292 11.68 11.12 1.90
N ARG A 293 11.79 12.38 1.47
CA ARG A 293 12.39 12.78 0.19
C ARG A 293 13.55 13.73 0.46
N GLY A 294 14.61 13.65 -0.33
CA GLY A 294 15.72 14.60 -0.28
C GLY A 294 15.32 16.03 -0.71
N PRO A 295 16.29 16.97 -0.78
CA PRO A 295 16.06 18.31 -1.31
C PRO A 295 15.39 18.26 -2.68
N GLN A 296 14.54 19.26 -2.99
CA GLN A 296 13.70 19.25 -4.20
C GLN A 296 14.52 18.92 -5.45
N LEU A 297 14.17 17.80 -6.05
CA LEU A 297 14.84 17.25 -7.23
C LEU A 297 14.69 18.24 -8.39
N HIS A 298 15.75 18.41 -9.18
CA HIS A 298 15.64 19.11 -10.46
C HIS A 298 14.99 18.18 -11.50
N GLU A 299 13.71 17.87 -11.29
CA GLU A 299 12.94 17.06 -12.21
C GLU A 299 12.85 17.79 -13.56
N PRO A 300 13.25 17.16 -14.69
CA PRO A 300 12.91 17.68 -16.01
C PRO A 300 11.39 17.60 -16.22
N GLN A 301 10.89 17.93 -17.41
CA GLN A 301 9.45 17.84 -17.72
C GLN A 301 8.99 16.37 -17.84
N LEU A 302 8.88 15.70 -16.69
CA LEU A 302 8.30 14.36 -16.55
C LEU A 302 6.81 14.39 -16.84
N HIS A 303 6.28 13.31 -17.39
CA HIS A 303 4.89 13.17 -17.82
C HIS A 303 4.40 11.74 -17.55
N ASN A 304 3.10 11.47 -17.66
CA ASN A 304 2.55 10.13 -17.40
C ASN A 304 3.20 9.00 -18.24
N GLY A 305 3.68 9.30 -19.45
CA GLY A 305 4.45 8.36 -20.28
C GLY A 305 5.90 8.09 -19.84
N THR A 306 6.38 8.72 -18.76
CA THR A 306 7.69 8.47 -18.12
C THR A 306 7.59 7.17 -17.33
N VAL A 307 8.58 6.29 -17.44
CA VAL A 307 8.53 4.93 -16.86
C VAL A 307 9.67 4.76 -15.85
N PRO A 308 9.50 5.25 -14.60
CA PRO A 308 10.56 5.23 -13.61
C PRO A 308 10.86 3.81 -13.12
N ALA A 309 12.11 3.58 -12.72
CA ALA A 309 12.48 2.44 -11.89
C ALA A 309 12.28 2.78 -10.41
N ILE A 310 11.52 1.96 -9.69
CA ILE A 310 11.47 1.96 -8.23
C ILE A 310 12.22 0.72 -7.75
N VAL A 311 13.36 0.96 -7.10
CA VAL A 311 14.34 -0.06 -6.77
C VAL A 311 14.22 -0.42 -5.29
N LEU A 312 13.85 -1.65 -4.99
CA LEU A 312 13.67 -2.13 -3.63
C LEU A 312 15.03 -2.49 -3.02
N SER A 313 15.43 -1.74 -2.00
CA SER A 313 16.63 -2.05 -1.20
C SER A 313 16.30 -2.47 0.23
N GLY A 314 16.92 -3.58 0.62
CA GLY A 314 17.21 -3.95 2.00
C GLY A 314 18.66 -4.43 2.10
N GLY A 315 19.56 -3.82 1.32
CA GLY A 315 20.98 -4.15 1.27
C GLY A 315 21.83 -3.16 2.05
N SER A 316 23.11 -3.08 1.69
CA SER A 316 24.04 -2.11 2.24
C SER A 316 24.32 -0.99 1.23
N ALA A 317 24.25 0.25 1.69
CA ALA A 317 24.63 1.43 0.92
C ALA A 317 26.09 1.35 0.47
N SER A 318 27.00 0.90 1.35
CA SER A 318 28.41 0.70 1.02
C SER A 318 28.60 -0.31 -0.12
N LYS A 319 27.86 -1.43 -0.11
CA LYS A 319 27.85 -2.40 -1.22
C LYS A 319 27.26 -1.81 -2.50
N LEU A 320 26.18 -1.04 -2.41
CA LEU A 320 25.52 -0.42 -3.56
C LEU A 320 26.36 0.68 -4.20
N THR A 321 26.89 1.63 -3.43
CA THR A 321 27.87 2.63 -3.90
C THR A 321 29.02 1.94 -4.63
N ALA A 322 29.57 0.88 -4.04
CA ALA A 322 30.68 0.13 -4.62
C ALA A 322 30.30 -0.58 -5.93
N ASP A 323 29.05 -0.99 -6.18
CA ASP A 323 28.61 -1.61 -7.45
C ASP A 323 28.08 -0.61 -8.50
N LEU A 324 27.57 0.54 -8.08
CA LEU A 324 27.17 1.63 -8.98
C LEU A 324 28.42 2.33 -9.57
N GLY A 325 29.53 2.38 -8.84
CA GLY A 325 30.82 2.88 -9.32
C GLY A 325 31.59 1.97 -10.32
N LYS A 326 30.95 0.96 -10.92
CA LYS A 326 31.60 -0.04 -11.79
C LYS A 326 31.00 -0.09 -13.22
N ASP A 327 30.98 -1.28 -13.80
CA ASP A 327 30.55 -1.71 -15.15
C ASP A 327 29.09 -1.44 -15.55
N TYR A 328 28.33 -0.70 -14.73
CA TYR A 328 26.90 -0.48 -14.89
C TYR A 328 26.08 -1.79 -15.02
N SER A 329 26.55 -2.90 -14.43
CA SER A 329 25.92 -4.23 -14.55
C SER A 329 24.52 -4.34 -13.92
N LEU A 330 24.10 -3.42 -13.06
CA LEU A 330 22.75 -3.45 -12.46
C LEU A 330 21.69 -3.01 -13.48
N ALA A 331 20.59 -3.77 -13.59
CA ALA A 331 19.53 -3.52 -14.58
C ALA A 331 18.92 -2.11 -14.47
N TRP A 332 18.84 -1.61 -13.23
CA TRP A 332 18.30 -0.31 -12.84
C TRP A 332 19.35 0.81 -12.76
N HIS A 333 20.63 0.54 -13.10
CA HIS A 333 21.70 1.53 -13.01
C HIS A 333 21.30 2.84 -13.74
N PRO A 334 21.52 4.05 -13.18
CA PRO A 334 20.98 5.28 -13.77
C PRO A 334 21.39 5.53 -15.23
N LYS A 335 22.61 5.12 -15.62
CA LYS A 335 23.10 5.18 -17.01
C LYS A 335 22.46 4.16 -17.97
N ASN A 336 21.80 3.11 -17.47
CA ASN A 336 21.04 2.13 -18.27
C ASN A 336 19.59 2.55 -18.52
N MET A 337 19.08 3.53 -17.76
CA MET A 337 17.68 3.95 -17.73
C MET A 337 17.35 5.08 -18.71
N ASN A 338 18.25 5.45 -19.63
CA ASN A 338 18.04 6.50 -20.65
C ASN A 338 17.54 7.86 -20.10
N ASN A 339 17.96 8.24 -18.89
CA ASN A 339 17.50 9.40 -18.11
C ASN A 339 16.07 9.31 -17.54
N GLU A 340 15.36 8.18 -17.66
CA GLU A 340 14.19 7.90 -16.84
C GLU A 340 14.56 7.92 -15.34
N PRO A 341 13.66 8.32 -14.43
CA PRO A 341 13.98 8.40 -12.99
C PRO A 341 14.24 7.04 -12.35
N VAL A 342 15.15 7.03 -11.37
CA VAL A 342 15.54 5.86 -10.58
C VAL A 342 15.39 6.18 -9.10
N TYR A 343 14.28 5.74 -8.50
CA TYR A 343 13.99 5.93 -7.09
C TYR A 343 14.49 4.70 -6.31
N LEU A 344 15.62 4.85 -5.61
CA LEU A 344 16.11 3.85 -4.67
C LEU A 344 15.32 3.95 -3.37
N LEU A 345 14.50 2.94 -3.10
CA LEU A 345 13.53 2.91 -2.02
C LEU A 345 14.09 2.10 -0.84
N VAL A 346 14.32 2.77 0.29
CA VAL A 346 14.90 2.24 1.53
C VAL A 346 13.96 2.47 2.72
N HIS A 347 14.02 1.63 3.76
CA HIS A 347 13.26 1.93 4.98
C HIS A 347 13.84 3.14 5.71
N LYS A 348 13.00 3.91 6.42
CA LYS A 348 13.43 5.13 7.14
C LYS A 348 14.65 4.94 8.06
N GLN A 349 14.78 3.77 8.67
CA GLN A 349 15.88 3.40 9.57
C GLN A 349 17.26 3.40 8.89
N ASP A 350 17.30 3.08 7.60
CA ASP A 350 18.53 3.04 6.81
C ASP A 350 18.76 4.36 6.03
N TYR A 351 17.74 5.23 5.91
CA TYR A 351 17.77 6.42 5.03
C TYR A 351 19.01 7.29 5.25
N GLN A 352 19.37 7.62 6.50
CA GLN A 352 20.53 8.48 6.79
C GLN A 352 21.87 7.82 6.44
N VAL A 353 21.97 6.50 6.55
CA VAL A 353 23.16 5.73 6.14
C VAL A 353 23.29 5.76 4.62
N TYR A 354 22.19 5.62 3.90
CA TYR A 354 22.15 5.71 2.44
C TYR A 354 22.45 7.13 1.93
N ASP A 355 21.81 8.16 2.49
CA ASP A 355 21.98 9.57 2.10
C ASP A 355 23.44 10.01 2.22
N SER A 356 24.10 9.65 3.33
CA SER A 356 25.52 9.93 3.56
C SER A 356 26.47 9.06 2.72
N THR A 357 26.22 7.75 2.60
CA THR A 357 27.13 6.79 1.92
C THR A 357 27.00 6.80 0.40
N MET A 358 25.85 7.22 -0.14
CA MET A 358 25.59 7.27 -1.58
C MET A 358 25.69 8.68 -2.17
N LYS A 359 26.01 9.71 -1.36
CA LYS A 359 26.05 11.12 -1.77
C LYS A 359 26.74 11.36 -3.11
N GLU A 360 27.98 10.92 -3.28
CA GLU A 360 28.74 11.12 -4.53
C GLU A 360 28.06 10.45 -5.74
N VAL A 361 27.42 9.29 -5.53
CA VAL A 361 26.73 8.54 -6.59
C VAL A 361 25.43 9.24 -7.00
N LEU A 362 24.71 9.82 -6.04
CA LEU A 362 23.52 10.64 -6.30
C LEU A 362 23.90 11.94 -7.03
N GLU A 363 24.96 12.63 -6.59
CA GLU A 363 25.49 13.84 -7.25
C GLU A 363 25.97 13.58 -8.70
N GLN A 364 26.51 12.38 -8.99
CA GLN A 364 26.95 11.96 -10.33
C GLN A 364 25.83 11.44 -11.24
N ASN A 365 24.62 11.23 -10.72
CA ASN A 365 23.49 10.63 -11.43
C ASN A 365 22.20 11.42 -11.14
N PRO A 366 21.95 12.54 -11.84
CA PRO A 366 20.83 13.43 -11.53
C PRO A 366 19.43 12.84 -11.77
N ASN A 367 19.33 11.70 -12.47
CA ASN A 367 18.10 10.90 -12.58
C ASN A 367 18.00 9.81 -11.49
N MET A 368 18.87 9.80 -10.47
CA MET A 368 18.82 8.89 -9.34
C MET A 368 18.44 9.63 -8.06
N HIS A 369 17.54 9.03 -7.29
CA HIS A 369 16.87 9.66 -6.16
C HIS A 369 16.77 8.68 -5.01
N LEU A 370 17.12 9.10 -3.79
CA LEU A 370 16.92 8.30 -2.58
C LEU A 370 15.56 8.63 -1.96
N ILE A 371 14.77 7.60 -1.64
CA ILE A 371 13.46 7.74 -1.00
C ILE A 371 13.41 6.85 0.23
N GLY A 372 13.13 7.43 1.39
CA GLY A 372 12.87 6.69 2.63
C GLY A 372 11.37 6.40 2.77
N TRP A 373 10.97 5.15 2.97
CA TRP A 373 9.59 4.83 3.37
C TRP A 373 9.51 4.61 4.89
N ASP A 374 8.54 5.25 5.53
CA ASP A 374 8.16 5.02 6.93
C ASP A 374 6.89 4.16 6.96
N GLY A 375 7.06 2.88 7.30
CA GLY A 375 5.98 1.94 7.63
C GLY A 375 5.91 1.67 9.14
N GLY A 376 6.36 2.61 9.97
CA GLY A 376 6.47 2.48 11.42
C GLY A 376 7.47 1.40 11.84
N LYS A 377 6.96 0.35 12.50
CA LYS A 377 7.67 -0.87 12.87
C LYS A 377 7.42 -2.04 11.90
N LEU A 378 6.65 -1.84 10.84
CA LEU A 378 6.43 -2.87 9.82
C LEU A 378 7.58 -2.90 8.81
N THR A 379 8.28 -4.03 8.78
CA THR A 379 9.30 -4.34 7.78
C THR A 379 8.89 -5.56 6.94
N GLY A 380 9.77 -6.01 6.04
CA GLY A 380 9.55 -7.21 5.22
C GLY A 380 9.20 -6.93 3.75
N PHE A 381 9.12 -8.00 2.97
CA PHE A 381 9.08 -7.92 1.51
C PHE A 381 7.75 -7.37 0.97
N GLY A 382 6.61 -7.87 1.48
CA GLY A 382 5.28 -7.35 1.14
C GLY A 382 5.14 -5.86 1.46
N ALA A 383 5.58 -5.43 2.65
CA ALA A 383 5.59 -4.03 3.06
C ALA A 383 6.42 -3.14 2.13
N ALA A 384 7.64 -3.58 1.76
CA ALA A 384 8.49 -2.82 0.84
C ALA A 384 7.90 -2.71 -0.59
N ARG A 385 7.26 -3.78 -1.11
CA ARG A 385 6.58 -3.75 -2.42
C ARG A 385 5.32 -2.87 -2.39
N ALA A 386 4.53 -2.95 -1.33
CA ALA A 386 3.37 -2.08 -1.12
C ALA A 386 3.79 -0.61 -0.98
N ALA A 387 4.89 -0.33 -0.29
CA ALA A 387 5.49 1.00 -0.20
C ALA A 387 5.95 1.53 -1.58
N ALA A 388 6.42 0.68 -2.49
CA ALA A 388 6.73 1.09 -3.86
C ALA A 388 5.49 1.46 -4.68
N LEU A 389 4.39 0.71 -4.57
CA LEU A 389 3.11 1.09 -5.20
C LEU A 389 2.57 2.40 -4.61
N ALA A 390 2.63 2.54 -3.28
CA ALA A 390 2.24 3.76 -2.58
C ALA A 390 3.12 4.97 -2.93
N PHE A 391 4.40 4.75 -3.21
CA PHE A 391 5.30 5.79 -3.68
C PHE A 391 5.00 6.19 -5.13
N ALA A 392 4.74 5.23 -6.02
CA ALA A 392 4.37 5.48 -7.42
C ALA A 392 3.10 6.35 -7.53
N ASP A 393 2.08 6.01 -6.73
CA ASP A 393 0.85 6.79 -6.51
C ASP A 393 1.11 8.25 -6.03
N SER A 394 2.29 8.53 -5.47
CA SER A 394 2.67 9.83 -4.89
C SER A 394 3.57 10.69 -5.79
N LEU A 395 3.84 10.24 -7.03
CA LEU A 395 4.65 10.96 -8.00
C LEU A 395 3.81 12.03 -8.73
N PRO A 396 4.27 13.29 -8.81
CA PRO A 396 3.44 14.42 -9.26
C PRO A 396 3.09 14.37 -10.75
N TYR A 397 3.82 13.58 -11.56
CA TYR A 397 3.57 13.39 -12.99
C TYR A 397 2.69 12.17 -13.31
N CYS A 398 2.20 11.45 -12.29
CA CYS A 398 1.26 10.32 -12.39
C CYS A 398 1.64 9.31 -13.50
N PRO A 399 2.74 8.55 -13.35
CA PRO A 399 3.18 7.60 -14.38
C PRO A 399 2.10 6.55 -14.70
N ASP A 400 1.86 6.29 -15.98
CA ASP A 400 0.96 5.22 -16.46
C ASP A 400 1.53 3.82 -16.14
N ARG A 401 2.85 3.74 -15.88
CA ARG A 401 3.60 2.49 -15.70
C ARG A 401 4.89 2.72 -14.92
N ILE A 402 5.26 1.77 -14.06
CA ILE A 402 6.55 1.71 -13.37
C ILE A 402 7.31 0.43 -13.72
N LEU A 403 8.62 0.45 -13.49
CA LEU A 403 9.43 -0.75 -13.32
C LEU A 403 9.70 -0.93 -11.81
N MET A 404 9.32 -2.07 -11.23
CA MET A 404 9.70 -2.41 -9.85
C MET A 404 10.80 -3.47 -9.89
N ILE A 405 11.94 -3.20 -9.25
CA ILE A 405 13.19 -3.95 -9.46
C ILE A 405 13.88 -4.22 -8.12
N ASP A 406 14.30 -5.45 -7.86
CA ASP A 406 15.15 -5.77 -6.71
C ASP A 406 16.57 -5.23 -6.92
N GLN A 407 17.16 -4.66 -5.87
CA GLN A 407 18.50 -4.06 -5.86
C GLN A 407 19.63 -4.89 -6.52
N ASP A 408 19.57 -6.23 -6.51
CA ASP A 408 20.66 -7.12 -6.96
C ASP A 408 20.46 -7.73 -8.37
N VAL A 409 19.47 -7.25 -9.14
CA VAL A 409 19.20 -7.69 -10.51
C VAL A 409 20.20 -7.12 -11.52
N VAL A 410 20.70 -8.01 -12.38
CA VAL A 410 21.71 -7.72 -13.42
C VAL A 410 21.04 -7.44 -14.77
N LYS A 411 21.63 -6.51 -15.53
CA LYS A 411 21.26 -6.18 -16.91
C LYS A 411 21.61 -7.34 -17.85
N THR A 412 20.69 -7.70 -18.74
CA THR A 412 20.95 -8.60 -19.89
C THR A 412 20.25 -8.04 -21.13
N GLU A 413 20.69 -8.36 -22.35
CA GLU A 413 19.99 -7.91 -23.56
C GLU A 413 18.58 -8.53 -23.70
N GLN A 414 18.41 -9.74 -23.12
CA GLN A 414 17.15 -10.48 -22.97
C GLN A 414 16.12 -9.76 -22.09
N THR A 415 16.55 -9.06 -21.04
CA THR A 415 15.66 -8.50 -20.01
C THR A 415 15.66 -6.96 -19.95
N ARG A 416 16.52 -6.30 -20.74
CA ARG A 416 16.67 -4.84 -20.77
C ARG A 416 15.41 -4.14 -21.30
N HIS A 417 14.71 -3.40 -20.44
CA HIS A 417 13.52 -2.61 -20.81
C HIS A 417 13.71 -1.61 -21.98
N THR A 418 14.93 -1.13 -22.24
CA THR A 418 15.24 -0.25 -23.39
C THR A 418 15.42 -1.01 -24.72
N ASN A 419 15.44 -2.34 -24.72
CA ASN A 419 15.39 -3.16 -25.94
C ASN A 419 13.96 -3.09 -26.54
N PRO A 420 13.76 -2.59 -27.78
CA PRO A 420 12.43 -2.45 -28.38
C PRO A 420 11.66 -3.76 -28.55
N THR A 421 12.34 -4.91 -28.63
CA THR A 421 11.68 -6.22 -28.70
C THR A 421 11.15 -6.62 -27.32
N VAL A 422 11.98 -6.55 -26.28
CA VAL A 422 11.60 -6.85 -24.88
C VAL A 422 10.46 -5.93 -24.44
N ARG A 423 10.57 -4.62 -24.73
CA ARG A 423 9.52 -3.63 -24.45
C ARG A 423 8.19 -4.04 -25.11
N ARG A 424 8.19 -4.33 -26.42
CA ARG A 424 6.97 -4.74 -27.14
C ARG A 424 6.38 -6.03 -26.59
N ASN A 425 7.21 -7.00 -26.23
CA ASN A 425 6.75 -8.27 -25.67
C ASN A 425 6.08 -8.06 -24.30
N VAL A 426 6.62 -7.20 -23.44
CA VAL A 426 6.03 -6.83 -22.14
C VAL A 426 4.72 -6.03 -22.31
N GLU A 427 4.70 -5.06 -23.22
CA GLU A 427 3.48 -4.29 -23.56
C GLU A 427 2.37 -5.22 -24.09
N SER A 428 2.71 -6.12 -25.01
CA SER A 428 1.79 -7.13 -25.57
C SER A 428 1.34 -8.16 -24.54
N LEU A 429 2.16 -8.55 -23.56
CA LEU A 429 1.73 -9.43 -22.46
C LEU A 429 0.70 -8.76 -21.57
N HIS A 430 0.88 -7.48 -21.20
CA HIS A 430 -0.13 -6.73 -20.45
C HIS A 430 -1.46 -6.63 -21.23
N GLU A 431 -1.40 -6.42 -22.55
CA GLU A 431 -2.59 -6.30 -23.41
C GLU A 431 -3.32 -7.63 -23.64
N THR A 432 -2.58 -8.74 -23.76
CA THR A 432 -3.16 -10.06 -24.08
C THR A 432 -3.59 -10.87 -22.86
N THR A 433 -2.94 -10.67 -21.70
CA THR A 433 -3.36 -11.30 -20.43
C THR A 433 -4.30 -10.41 -19.62
N ASN A 434 -4.38 -9.10 -19.93
CA ASN A 434 -5.07 -8.06 -19.15
C ASN A 434 -4.61 -7.98 -17.68
N GLN A 435 -3.35 -8.38 -17.40
CA GLN A 435 -2.78 -8.36 -16.05
C GLN A 435 -2.11 -7.00 -15.75
N PRO A 436 -2.26 -6.46 -14.52
CA PRO A 436 -1.63 -5.20 -14.12
C PRO A 436 -0.10 -5.32 -14.03
N ILE A 437 0.43 -6.54 -13.92
CA ILE A 437 1.84 -6.86 -13.71
C ILE A 437 2.37 -7.87 -14.75
N VAL A 438 3.58 -7.63 -15.25
CA VAL A 438 4.33 -8.51 -16.17
C VAL A 438 5.81 -8.55 -15.77
N ALA A 439 6.42 -9.73 -15.67
CA ALA A 439 7.84 -9.89 -15.37
C ALA A 439 8.71 -9.89 -16.64
N TYR A 440 9.89 -9.27 -16.55
CA TYR A 440 10.88 -9.22 -17.64
C TYR A 440 11.61 -10.55 -17.88
N GLY A 441 11.32 -11.59 -17.10
CA GLY A 441 11.86 -12.94 -17.26
C GLY A 441 11.55 -13.84 -16.05
N VAL A 442 12.02 -15.08 -16.09
CA VAL A 442 11.91 -16.03 -14.96
C VAL A 442 13.05 -15.81 -13.96
N GLY A 443 12.72 -15.66 -12.68
CA GLY A 443 13.67 -15.44 -11.59
C GLY A 443 14.24 -16.72 -10.99
N TYR A 444 15.57 -16.86 -11.02
CA TYR A 444 16.27 -18.05 -10.49
C TYR A 444 16.79 -17.83 -9.07
N GLY A 445 16.61 -18.83 -8.19
CA GLY A 445 16.87 -18.69 -6.75
C GLY A 445 18.34 -18.65 -6.29
N THR A 446 19.30 -18.75 -7.22
CA THR A 446 20.74 -18.67 -6.93
C THR A 446 21.31 -17.36 -7.45
N ARG A 447 22.10 -16.66 -6.62
CA ARG A 447 22.99 -15.61 -7.13
C ARG A 447 24.09 -16.28 -7.96
N GLN A 448 24.46 -15.65 -9.06
CA GLN A 448 25.43 -16.18 -10.04
C GLN A 448 26.54 -15.14 -10.25
N GLU A 449 27.65 -15.55 -10.88
CA GLU A 449 28.67 -14.59 -11.29
C GLU A 449 28.10 -13.61 -12.31
N THR A 450 28.47 -12.33 -12.20
CA THR A 450 27.98 -11.28 -13.10
C THR A 450 28.48 -11.57 -14.52
N PRO A 451 27.60 -11.70 -15.54
CA PRO A 451 28.05 -11.62 -16.92
C PRO A 451 28.74 -10.28 -17.20
N GLU A 452 29.85 -10.32 -17.95
CA GLU A 452 30.41 -9.14 -18.63
C GLU A 452 29.28 -8.41 -19.39
N PRO A 453 29.28 -7.07 -19.48
CA PRO A 453 28.07 -6.23 -19.34
C PRO A 453 26.99 -6.34 -20.43
N PHE A 454 27.19 -7.17 -21.45
CA PHE A 454 26.28 -7.46 -22.55
C PHE A 454 26.32 -8.94 -23.00
N ALA A 455 26.75 -9.87 -22.14
CA ALA A 455 26.86 -11.27 -22.53
C ALA A 455 25.49 -11.86 -22.92
N GLU A 456 25.44 -12.59 -24.03
CA GLU A 456 24.27 -13.36 -24.41
C GLU A 456 24.04 -14.45 -23.37
N THR A 457 22.92 -14.35 -22.65
CA THR A 457 22.56 -15.34 -21.65
C THR A 457 21.78 -16.48 -22.30
N ALA A 458 22.13 -17.73 -21.95
CA ALA A 458 21.40 -18.88 -22.45
C ALA A 458 19.92 -18.81 -22.02
N PRO A 459 18.96 -19.13 -22.91
CA PRO A 459 17.53 -19.08 -22.59
C PRO A 459 17.18 -19.88 -21.34
N ALA A 460 16.13 -19.43 -20.66
CA ALA A 460 15.59 -20.12 -19.50
C ALA A 460 15.20 -21.57 -19.86
N SER A 461 15.76 -22.55 -19.15
CA SER A 461 15.32 -23.95 -19.24
C SER A 461 14.03 -24.13 -18.44
N VAL A 462 12.93 -23.57 -18.94
CA VAL A 462 11.62 -23.55 -18.26
C VAL A 462 11.06 -24.97 -18.18
N SER A 463 11.02 -25.55 -16.99
CA SER A 463 10.24 -26.77 -16.75
C SER A 463 8.74 -26.43 -16.71
N GLN A 464 7.87 -27.42 -16.87
CA GLN A 464 6.41 -27.18 -16.83
C GLN A 464 5.93 -26.63 -15.48
N GLY A 465 6.72 -26.76 -14.41
CA GLY A 465 6.47 -26.12 -13.11
C GLY A 465 6.89 -24.65 -13.05
N ASP A 466 7.86 -24.21 -13.86
CA ASP A 466 8.42 -22.85 -13.79
C ASP A 466 7.49 -21.79 -14.40
N PHE A 467 6.57 -22.19 -15.30
CA PHE A 467 5.43 -21.37 -15.72
C PHE A 467 4.48 -20.99 -14.56
N ASN A 468 4.60 -21.66 -13.40
CA ASN A 468 3.89 -21.34 -12.17
C ASN A 468 4.82 -20.68 -11.12
N THR A 469 5.92 -20.07 -11.54
CA THR A 469 6.69 -19.16 -10.68
C THR A 469 6.02 -17.79 -10.60
N PRO A 470 6.02 -17.13 -9.43
CA PRO A 470 5.51 -15.77 -9.31
C PRO A 470 6.24 -14.76 -10.20
N ALA A 471 5.55 -13.68 -10.61
CA ALA A 471 6.21 -12.51 -11.18
C ALA A 471 7.03 -11.80 -10.09
N GLN A 472 8.36 -11.92 -10.17
CA GLN A 472 9.28 -11.53 -9.11
C GLN A 472 10.49 -10.76 -9.67
N GLN A 473 11.22 -10.07 -8.79
CA GLN A 473 12.56 -9.49 -9.00
C GLN A 473 12.69 -8.34 -10.03
N TYR A 474 12.05 -8.40 -11.20
CA TYR A 474 12.02 -7.32 -12.19
C TYR A 474 10.70 -7.35 -12.97
N VAL A 475 9.81 -6.41 -12.64
CA VAL A 475 8.44 -6.37 -13.13
C VAL A 475 8.04 -5.01 -13.68
N SER A 476 7.25 -5.01 -14.75
CA SER A 476 6.48 -3.88 -15.27
C SER A 476 5.11 -3.89 -14.59
N ILE A 477 4.68 -2.76 -14.03
CA ILE A 477 3.37 -2.61 -13.39
C ILE A 477 2.67 -1.39 -13.99
N LYS A 478 1.42 -1.54 -14.45
CA LYS A 478 0.58 -0.45 -14.98
C LYS A 478 -0.22 0.22 -13.87
N ALA A 479 -0.57 1.50 -14.05
CA ALA A 479 -1.51 2.22 -13.21
C ALA A 479 -2.96 1.70 -13.40
N PRO A 480 -3.86 1.86 -12.40
CA PRO A 480 -3.63 2.42 -11.07
C PRO A 480 -2.79 1.49 -10.19
N PHE A 481 -1.84 2.05 -9.42
CA PHE A 481 -0.98 1.24 -8.54
C PHE A 481 -1.70 0.87 -7.24
N ARG A 482 -2.61 1.74 -6.76
CA ARG A 482 -3.54 1.43 -5.66
C ARG A 482 -4.93 2.03 -5.89
N GLU A 483 -5.93 1.21 -5.60
CA GLU A 483 -7.33 1.63 -5.47
C GLU A 483 -7.62 2.20 -4.07
N GLN A 484 -8.82 2.76 -3.87
CA GLN A 484 -9.24 3.31 -2.58
C GLN A 484 -9.37 2.20 -1.52
N GLY A 485 -8.71 2.37 -0.37
CA GLY A 485 -8.74 1.38 0.72
C GLY A 485 -7.88 0.13 0.47
N SER A 486 -6.95 0.18 -0.48
CA SER A 486 -6.02 -0.91 -0.81
C SER A 486 -4.56 -0.41 -0.83
N ASP A 487 -3.64 -1.30 -0.47
CA ASP A 487 -2.19 -1.10 -0.62
C ASP A 487 -1.68 -1.49 -2.03
N GLY A 488 -2.59 -1.88 -2.92
CA GLY A 488 -2.32 -2.33 -4.28
C GLY A 488 -2.16 -3.85 -4.37
N ILE A 489 -1.60 -4.33 -5.48
CA ILE A 489 -1.48 -5.78 -5.79
C ILE A 489 -0.52 -6.55 -4.85
N TYR A 490 0.19 -5.87 -3.94
CA TYR A 490 1.11 -6.50 -2.99
C TYR A 490 0.59 -6.42 -1.55
N PRO A 491 0.31 -7.57 -0.90
CA PRO A 491 -0.17 -7.59 0.48
C PRO A 491 0.95 -7.23 1.49
N ALA A 492 0.85 -6.04 2.08
CA ALA A 492 1.84 -5.50 3.03
C ALA A 492 2.12 -6.41 4.25
N PHE A 493 1.15 -7.24 4.64
CA PHE A 493 1.26 -8.18 5.77
C PHE A 493 2.05 -9.48 5.47
N MET A 494 2.52 -9.68 4.24
CA MET A 494 3.38 -10.81 3.86
C MET A 494 4.86 -10.43 4.06
N VAL A 495 5.34 -10.57 5.30
CA VAL A 495 6.63 -10.05 5.80
C VAL A 495 7.81 -10.98 5.45
N ALA A 496 7.60 -12.29 5.42
CA ALA A 496 8.68 -13.29 5.42
C ALA A 496 9.15 -13.71 4.02
N GLY A 497 8.30 -13.64 2.99
CA GLY A 497 8.65 -13.91 1.59
C GLY A 497 7.59 -14.66 0.77
N GLY A 498 6.32 -14.64 1.21
CA GLY A 498 5.19 -15.19 0.46
C GLY A 498 4.39 -14.16 -0.35
N GLU A 499 4.81 -12.90 -0.43
CA GLU A 499 4.04 -11.79 -1.02
C GLU A 499 3.81 -11.98 -2.53
N ASP A 500 4.86 -12.33 -3.28
CA ASP A 500 4.77 -12.60 -4.72
C ASP A 500 3.86 -13.80 -5.00
N MET A 501 3.92 -14.81 -4.13
CA MET A 501 3.08 -16.01 -4.25
C MET A 501 1.60 -15.72 -3.97
N LEU A 502 1.30 -14.79 -3.04
CA LEU A 502 -0.09 -14.44 -2.73
C LEU A 502 -0.67 -13.54 -3.82
N MET A 503 0.07 -12.51 -4.25
CA MET A 503 -0.24 -11.67 -5.41
C MET A 503 -0.53 -12.54 -6.66
N SER A 504 0.32 -13.52 -6.97
CA SER A 504 0.16 -14.36 -8.16
C SER A 504 -1.02 -15.35 -8.07
N LEU A 505 -1.47 -15.70 -6.86
CA LEU A 505 -2.69 -16.46 -6.64
C LEU A 505 -3.94 -15.59 -6.78
N GLU A 506 -3.94 -14.43 -6.14
CA GLU A 506 -5.06 -13.48 -6.13
C GLU A 506 -5.30 -12.92 -7.55
N LEU A 507 -4.26 -12.69 -8.35
CA LEU A 507 -4.34 -12.38 -9.79
C LEU A 507 -4.54 -13.59 -10.73
N ASN A 508 -4.62 -14.83 -10.20
CA ASN A 508 -4.84 -16.05 -10.99
C ASN A 508 -3.82 -16.29 -12.14
N MET A 509 -2.56 -15.91 -11.92
CA MET A 509 -1.48 -15.97 -12.92
C MET A 509 -0.99 -17.39 -13.24
N PHE A 510 -1.38 -18.38 -12.42
CA PHE A 510 -1.02 -19.81 -12.55
C PHE A 510 -2.05 -20.64 -13.35
N GLN A 511 -2.94 -19.99 -14.09
CA GLN A 511 -3.91 -20.65 -14.98
C GLN A 511 -3.38 -20.69 -16.42
N GLU A 512 -3.69 -21.77 -17.16
CA GLU A 512 -3.10 -22.00 -18.48
C GLU A 512 -3.26 -20.79 -19.43
N LYS A 513 -2.17 -20.47 -20.14
CA LYS A 513 -2.04 -19.34 -21.08
C LYS A 513 -2.06 -17.93 -20.46
N ARG A 514 -2.07 -17.79 -19.12
CA ARG A 514 -1.97 -16.49 -18.43
C ARG A 514 -0.58 -16.16 -17.86
N ASN A 515 0.48 -16.78 -18.39
CA ASN A 515 1.84 -16.47 -17.94
C ASN A 515 2.17 -14.99 -18.16
N THR A 516 2.51 -14.32 -17.07
CA THR A 516 2.89 -12.89 -17.01
C THR A 516 4.39 -12.66 -17.07
N ALA A 517 5.23 -13.70 -17.07
CA ALA A 517 6.66 -13.56 -17.34
C ALA A 517 6.94 -13.79 -18.82
N LEU A 518 7.98 -13.13 -19.36
CA LEU A 518 8.64 -13.62 -20.59
C LEU A 518 9.28 -14.98 -20.27
N PRO A 519 8.77 -16.12 -20.77
CA PRO A 519 9.19 -17.43 -20.28
C PRO A 519 10.64 -17.77 -20.69
N GLU A 520 11.01 -17.45 -21.93
CA GLU A 520 12.32 -17.78 -22.51
C GLU A 520 13.47 -16.95 -21.92
N GLU A 521 13.15 -15.81 -21.29
CA GLU A 521 14.11 -14.84 -20.79
C GLU A 521 14.44 -15.09 -19.31
N LYS A 522 15.72 -15.01 -18.95
CA LYS A 522 16.20 -15.31 -17.59
C LYS A 522 16.58 -14.05 -16.82
N LEU A 523 16.02 -13.87 -15.64
CA LEU A 523 16.49 -12.86 -14.68
C LEU A 523 17.71 -13.38 -13.91
N PHE A 524 18.75 -12.56 -13.84
CA PHE A 524 20.00 -12.85 -13.13
C PHE A 524 20.13 -11.94 -11.91
N LYS A 525 20.67 -12.49 -10.82
CA LYS A 525 21.09 -11.74 -9.63
C LYS A 525 22.54 -12.00 -9.30
N LYS A 526 23.28 -10.95 -8.96
CA LYS A 526 24.66 -11.04 -8.43
C LYS A 526 24.66 -10.94 -6.91
N GLU A 527 25.79 -11.24 -6.27
CA GLU A 527 26.04 -10.69 -4.93
C GLU A 527 26.62 -9.28 -5.05
N LEU A 528 26.08 -8.35 -4.25
CA LEU A 528 26.61 -6.99 -4.17
C LEU A 528 27.99 -6.98 -3.45
N ARG A 529 28.98 -6.34 -4.06
CA ARG A 529 30.41 -6.40 -3.70
C ARG A 529 30.90 -5.09 -3.05
N GLY A 530 31.08 -5.12 -1.73
CA GLY A 530 31.67 -4.04 -0.93
C GLY A 530 31.72 -4.43 0.55
N LEU A 531 32.14 -3.49 1.42
CA LEU A 531 31.95 -3.60 2.86
C LEU A 531 30.46 -3.65 3.20
N ALA A 532 30.08 -4.35 4.27
CA ALA A 532 28.70 -4.31 4.78
C ALA A 532 28.53 -3.14 5.77
N ASP A 533 27.43 -2.42 5.66
CA ASP A 533 27.07 -1.36 6.61
C ASP A 533 26.98 -1.93 8.03
N THR A 534 27.50 -1.19 9.01
CA THR A 534 27.54 -1.60 10.41
C THR A 534 27.13 -0.41 11.29
N PRO A 535 25.90 -0.39 11.85
CA PRO A 535 24.83 -1.37 11.68
C PRO A 535 24.17 -1.29 10.29
N ASN A 536 23.51 -2.39 9.88
CA ASN A 536 22.37 -2.34 8.98
C ASN A 536 21.11 -2.44 9.84
N THR A 537 20.53 -1.29 10.17
CA THR A 537 19.49 -1.18 11.21
C THR A 537 18.19 -1.86 10.78
N TYR A 538 17.77 -1.66 9.53
CA TYR A 538 16.56 -2.30 8.99
C TYR A 538 16.62 -3.84 9.06
N TRP A 539 17.71 -4.46 8.60
CA TRP A 539 17.76 -5.92 8.48
C TRP A 539 18.13 -6.64 9.78
N ASN A 540 19.03 -6.06 10.59
CA ASN A 540 19.50 -6.70 11.81
C ASN A 540 18.54 -6.44 12.99
N GLU A 541 17.99 -5.23 13.09
CA GLU A 541 17.20 -4.79 14.25
C GLU A 541 15.71 -4.72 13.87
N GLY A 542 15.31 -3.79 13.00
CA GLY A 542 13.90 -3.56 12.65
C GLY A 542 13.17 -4.82 12.18
N ARG A 543 13.78 -5.60 11.27
CA ARG A 543 13.22 -6.88 10.79
C ARG A 543 13.20 -7.97 11.85
N THR A 544 14.15 -7.98 12.77
CA THR A 544 14.14 -8.88 13.93
C THR A 544 12.98 -8.54 14.86
N GLU A 545 12.71 -7.26 15.08
CA GLU A 545 11.59 -6.79 15.90
C GLU A 545 10.23 -7.08 15.25
N THR A 546 10.03 -6.79 13.95
CA THR A 546 8.79 -7.13 13.23
C THR A 546 8.51 -8.65 13.32
N LEU A 547 9.51 -9.49 13.05
CA LEU A 547 9.36 -10.95 13.12
C LEU A 547 9.08 -11.45 14.53
N LYS A 548 9.68 -10.84 15.55
CA LYS A 548 9.40 -11.17 16.95
C LYS A 548 7.99 -10.75 17.37
N ALA A 549 7.54 -9.55 16.99
CA ALA A 549 6.19 -9.07 17.30
C ALA A 549 5.11 -9.96 16.65
N LEU A 550 5.30 -10.35 15.38
CA LEU A 550 4.47 -11.36 14.73
C LEU A 550 4.49 -12.68 15.50
N PHE A 551 5.67 -13.18 15.87
CA PHE A 551 5.78 -14.44 16.62
C PHE A 551 5.03 -14.40 17.96
N GLU A 552 5.23 -13.38 18.79
CA GLU A 552 4.58 -13.29 20.11
C GLU A 552 3.04 -13.29 20.03
N ALA A 553 2.48 -12.73 18.94
CA ALA A 553 1.04 -12.68 18.68
C ALA A 553 0.50 -13.88 17.85
N GLU A 554 1.36 -14.66 17.20
CA GLU A 554 0.99 -15.82 16.37
C GLU A 554 1.31 -17.17 17.03
N LYS A 555 2.19 -17.22 18.06
CA LYS A 555 2.71 -18.45 18.68
C LYS A 555 1.65 -19.41 19.24
N ASN A 556 0.49 -18.89 19.64
CA ASN A 556 -0.64 -19.67 20.15
C ASN A 556 -1.50 -20.31 19.04
N THR A 557 -1.14 -20.16 17.76
CA THR A 557 -1.85 -20.80 16.64
C THR A 557 -1.80 -22.32 16.76
N LEU A 558 -2.96 -22.97 16.82
CA LEU A 558 -3.06 -24.42 16.96
C LEU A 558 -2.83 -25.14 15.63
N VAL A 559 -1.91 -26.10 15.63
CA VAL A 559 -1.49 -26.88 14.47
C VAL A 559 -1.48 -28.37 14.80
N GLU A 560 -1.78 -29.21 13.81
CA GLU A 560 -1.68 -30.67 13.93
C GLU A 560 -0.44 -31.11 13.15
N PHE A 561 0.57 -31.60 13.86
CA PHE A 561 1.85 -31.96 13.28
C PHE A 561 2.31 -33.34 13.75
N GLU A 562 2.44 -34.28 12.80
CA GLU A 562 2.71 -35.71 13.04
C GLU A 562 1.69 -36.36 14.01
N GLY A 563 0.40 -36.10 13.77
CA GLY A 563 -0.70 -36.69 14.54
C GLY A 563 -0.86 -36.14 15.96
N ARG A 564 -0.26 -35.00 16.28
CA ARG A 564 -0.40 -34.31 17.57
C ARG A 564 -0.83 -32.86 17.37
N THR A 565 -1.85 -32.42 18.09
CA THR A 565 -2.16 -31.00 18.29
C THR A 565 -1.07 -30.35 19.14
N MET A 566 -0.58 -29.19 18.71
CA MET A 566 0.39 -28.37 19.44
C MET A 566 0.25 -26.90 19.03
N SER A 567 0.91 -25.99 19.74
CA SER A 567 1.02 -24.57 19.35
C SER A 567 2.11 -24.35 18.30
N LEU A 568 2.22 -23.13 17.76
CA LEU A 568 3.33 -22.74 16.90
C LEU A 568 4.64 -22.58 17.69
N ASP A 569 4.56 -22.24 18.99
CA ASP A 569 5.67 -22.25 19.97
C ASP A 569 6.26 -23.67 20.14
N ASP A 570 5.38 -24.65 20.40
CA ASP A 570 5.73 -26.08 20.47
C ASP A 570 6.32 -26.58 19.14
N LEU A 571 5.79 -26.13 18.00
CA LEU A 571 6.30 -26.52 16.69
C LEU A 571 7.73 -26.00 16.46
N MET A 572 8.05 -24.77 16.89
CA MET A 572 9.42 -24.24 16.80
C MET A 572 10.37 -24.99 17.72
N THR A 573 9.94 -25.31 18.95
CA THR A 573 10.69 -26.19 19.87
C THR A 573 10.96 -27.56 19.23
N LYS A 574 9.94 -28.20 18.64
CA LYS A 574 10.06 -29.48 17.93
C LYS A 574 10.93 -29.40 16.67
N PHE A 575 11.03 -28.24 16.03
CA PHE A 575 11.95 -27.99 14.92
C PHE A 575 13.41 -27.86 15.40
N GLN A 576 13.65 -27.25 16.57
CA GLN A 576 14.98 -27.22 17.20
C GLN A 576 15.44 -28.63 17.62
N ASP A 577 14.58 -29.41 18.28
CA ASP A 577 14.90 -30.79 18.70
C ASP A 577 15.34 -31.67 17.52
N ARG A 578 14.71 -31.47 16.36
CA ARG A 578 15.02 -32.16 15.10
C ARG A 578 16.21 -31.55 14.33
N LYS A 579 16.83 -30.50 14.86
CA LYS A 579 17.91 -29.71 14.21
C LYS A 579 17.50 -29.16 12.83
N LEU A 580 16.21 -28.88 12.66
CA LEU A 580 15.68 -28.19 11.48
C LEU A 580 15.96 -26.68 11.55
N ILE A 581 16.00 -26.13 12.76
CA ILE A 581 16.53 -24.79 13.09
C ILE A 581 17.61 -24.95 14.17
N SER A 582 18.47 -23.96 14.31
CA SER A 582 19.60 -23.96 15.26
C SER A 582 19.18 -23.76 16.71
N SER A 583 18.21 -22.89 16.96
CA SER A 583 17.74 -22.52 18.31
C SER A 583 16.38 -21.83 18.28
N HIS A 584 15.68 -21.89 19.40
CA HIS A 584 14.44 -21.19 19.70
C HIS A 584 14.43 -20.80 21.19
N PRO A 585 14.02 -19.57 21.57
CA PRO A 585 13.73 -18.43 20.70
C PRO A 585 14.98 -17.90 19.98
N SER A 586 14.81 -17.50 18.72
CA SER A 586 15.86 -16.94 17.86
C SER A 586 15.25 -16.24 16.63
N VAL A 587 16.04 -15.39 15.96
CA VAL A 587 15.66 -14.74 14.70
C VAL A 587 15.35 -15.76 13.58
N GLU A 588 16.05 -16.90 13.56
CA GLU A 588 15.73 -18.01 12.65
C GLU A 588 14.34 -18.58 12.97
N SER A 589 14.06 -18.88 14.25
CA SER A 589 12.76 -19.43 14.67
C SER A 589 11.60 -18.48 14.36
N TYR A 590 11.78 -17.17 14.59
CA TYR A 590 10.75 -16.16 14.28
C TYR A 590 10.52 -16.06 12.76
N ASN A 591 11.58 -16.10 11.95
CA ASN A 591 11.46 -16.11 10.49
C ASN A 591 10.77 -17.38 9.98
N VAL A 592 11.07 -18.56 10.56
CA VAL A 592 10.46 -19.84 10.18
C VAL A 592 8.98 -19.90 10.61
N ALA A 593 8.64 -19.43 11.80
CA ALA A 593 7.27 -19.30 12.27
C ALA A 593 6.44 -18.36 11.36
N ALA A 594 6.98 -17.19 11.02
CA ALA A 594 6.33 -16.27 10.09
C ALA A 594 6.13 -16.90 8.69
N CYS A 595 7.09 -17.71 8.22
CA CYS A 595 6.94 -18.50 6.98
C CYS A 595 5.84 -19.56 7.09
N VAL A 596 5.70 -20.26 8.23
CA VAL A 596 4.62 -21.24 8.47
C VAL A 596 3.25 -20.58 8.35
N ILE A 597 3.06 -19.43 9.00
CA ILE A 597 1.83 -18.63 8.92
C ILE A 597 1.54 -18.18 7.48
N GLU A 598 2.56 -17.75 6.74
CA GLU A 598 2.39 -17.39 5.32
C GLU A 598 2.02 -18.59 4.44
N ARG A 599 2.48 -19.81 4.74
CA ARG A 599 1.99 -21.02 4.05
C ARG A 599 0.51 -21.28 4.33
N ILE A 600 0.03 -20.99 5.54
CA ILE A 600 -1.39 -21.12 5.92
C ILE A 600 -2.25 -20.12 5.13
N ILE A 601 -1.82 -18.86 5.03
CA ILE A 601 -2.52 -17.82 4.26
C ILE A 601 -2.53 -18.17 2.75
N LEU A 602 -1.40 -18.65 2.20
CA LEU A 602 -1.31 -19.11 0.81
C LEU A 602 -2.19 -20.35 0.54
N ARG A 603 -2.39 -21.23 1.53
CA ARG A 603 -3.32 -22.36 1.41
C ARG A 603 -4.78 -21.90 1.39
N LEU A 604 -5.15 -20.93 2.22
CA LEU A 604 -6.48 -20.31 2.20
C LEU A 604 -6.77 -19.68 0.83
N SER A 605 -5.87 -18.85 0.30
CA SER A 605 -6.02 -18.25 -1.03
C SER A 605 -6.21 -19.32 -2.12
N LYS A 606 -5.40 -20.41 -2.10
CA LYS A 606 -5.57 -21.57 -2.98
C LYS A 606 -6.90 -22.32 -2.83
N LEU A 607 -7.57 -22.24 -1.68
CA LEU A 607 -8.89 -22.84 -1.49
C LEU A 607 -10.01 -21.91 -1.97
N GLN A 608 -9.83 -20.60 -1.84
CA GLN A 608 -10.81 -19.60 -2.29
C GLN A 608 -10.79 -19.38 -3.81
N GLY A 609 -9.62 -19.44 -4.47
CA GLY A 609 -9.49 -19.30 -5.93
C GLY A 609 -9.80 -20.57 -6.75
N ASN A 610 -10.29 -21.64 -6.12
CA ASN A 610 -10.73 -22.89 -6.76
C ASN A 610 -12.21 -23.22 -6.46
N ALA A 611 -12.98 -22.21 -6.05
CA ALA A 611 -14.41 -22.29 -5.69
C ALA A 611 -15.27 -21.41 -6.61
#